data_AF-A0A6B3NKT7-F1
#
_entry.id   AF-A0A6B3NKT7-F1
#
_cell.length_a   1.000
_cell.length_b   1.000
_cell.length_c   1.000
_cell.angle_alpha   90.00
_cell.angle_beta   90.00
_cell.angle_gamma   90.00
#
_symmetry.space_group_name_H-M   'P 1'
#
loop_
_entity.id
_entity.type
_entity.pdbx_description
1 polymer ?
#
loop_
_entity_poly.entity_id
_entity_poly.type
_entity_poly.pdbx_seq_one_letter_code
_entity_poly.pdbx_strand_id
1 'polypeptide(L)'
;FILRDPRDVVVSFYFSAKYSHGLVEPITTWRPHLQKLDFHEGLKFMIDAMKDVGYFEVQRSWTAADVDKKNVKIFRYEDLANDNQLFLKNLFDYLNIKIPEDVFIALCDRHKFENKSGGRNLGEENLNHHYRKGASGDWINHFDSSLQTYFKEVTKDLVEILGYSE
;
A
#
# COMPACT_ATOMS: atom_id res chain seq x y z
N PHE A 1 -9.22 8.81 4.33
CA PHE A 1 -8.30 7.68 4.54
C PHE A 1 -7.88 7.12 3.19
N ILE A 2 -6.62 6.71 2.99
CA ILE A 2 -6.17 6.01 1.77
C ILE A 2 -6.05 4.53 2.11
N LEU A 3 -6.91 3.72 1.49
CA LEU A 3 -6.90 2.27 1.55
C LEU A 3 -6.04 1.71 0.41
N ARG A 4 -5.44 0.55 0.63
CA ARG A 4 -4.69 -0.22 -0.36
C ARG A 4 -4.95 -1.71 -0.09
N ASP A 5 -4.95 -2.53 -1.14
CA ASP A 5 -5.09 -3.98 -1.00
C ASP A 5 -4.08 -4.49 0.04
N PRO A 6 -4.53 -5.10 1.13
CA PRO A 6 -3.64 -5.49 2.22
C PRO A 6 -2.56 -6.47 1.76
N ARG A 7 -2.80 -7.26 0.70
CA ARG A 7 -1.82 -8.18 0.12
C ARG A 7 -0.70 -7.41 -0.58
N ASP A 8 -1.03 -6.37 -1.35
CA ASP A 8 -0.03 -5.47 -1.93
C ASP A 8 0.75 -4.72 -0.85
N VAL A 9 0.10 -4.35 0.26
CA VAL A 9 0.80 -3.71 1.39
C VAL A 9 1.82 -4.67 1.99
N VAL A 10 1.47 -5.94 2.23
CA VAL A 10 2.41 -6.96 2.74
C VAL A 10 3.64 -7.07 1.83
N VAL A 11 3.44 -7.25 0.51
CA VAL A 11 4.57 -7.32 -0.44
C VAL A 11 5.40 -6.05 -0.42
N SER A 12 4.73 -4.90 -0.53
CA SER A 12 5.39 -3.59 -0.54
C SER A 12 6.23 -3.38 0.72
N PHE A 13 5.70 -3.77 1.87
CA PHE A 13 6.34 -3.55 3.16
C PHE A 13 7.43 -4.58 3.45
N TYR A 14 7.31 -5.83 2.99
CA TYR A 14 8.40 -6.81 3.01
C TYR A 14 9.66 -6.25 2.34
N PHE A 15 9.54 -5.77 1.09
CA PHE A 15 10.69 -5.21 0.38
C PHE A 15 11.19 -3.93 1.05
N SER A 16 10.28 -3.07 1.53
CA SER A 16 10.67 -1.84 2.22
C SER A 16 11.46 -2.16 3.51
N ALA A 17 10.93 -3.00 4.39
CA ALA A 17 11.58 -3.39 5.63
C ALA A 17 12.93 -4.06 5.38
N LYS A 18 13.01 -4.97 4.39
CA LYS A 18 14.23 -5.73 4.07
C LYS A 18 15.33 -4.89 3.41
N TYR A 19 14.98 -3.90 2.59
CA TYR A 19 15.95 -3.20 1.72
C TYR A 19 16.02 -1.68 1.86
N SER A 20 14.90 -0.96 1.85
CA SER A 20 14.90 0.48 1.56
C SER A 20 14.42 1.40 2.68
N HIS A 21 13.68 0.89 3.67
CA HIS A 21 13.18 1.72 4.76
C HIS A 21 14.32 2.21 5.65
N GLY A 22 14.17 3.39 6.26
CA GLY A 22 15.10 3.87 7.28
C GLY A 22 15.22 2.90 8.47
N LEU A 23 16.39 2.87 9.11
CA LEU A 23 16.66 2.07 10.32
C LEU A 23 16.03 2.73 11.55
N VAL A 24 14.73 2.51 11.71
CA VAL A 24 13.93 2.93 12.88
C VAL A 24 13.16 1.72 13.39
N GLU A 25 12.91 1.61 14.69
CA GLU A 25 12.11 0.49 15.20
C GLU A 25 10.70 0.48 14.59
N PRO A 26 10.13 -0.70 14.28
CA PRO A 26 10.69 -2.04 14.51
C PRO A 26 11.61 -2.57 13.39
N ILE A 27 11.89 -1.76 12.35
CA ILE A 27 12.68 -2.18 11.17
C ILE A 27 14.11 -2.56 11.54
N THR A 28 14.74 -1.86 12.47
CA THR A 28 16.09 -2.19 12.97
C THR A 28 16.15 -3.62 13.52
N THR A 29 15.09 -4.07 14.20
CA THR A 29 14.96 -5.44 14.72
C THR A 29 14.56 -6.45 13.63
N TRP A 30 13.59 -6.10 12.78
CA TRP A 30 13.05 -7.02 11.78
C TRP A 30 14.01 -7.30 10.62
N ARG A 31 14.78 -6.31 10.17
CA ARG A 31 15.62 -6.44 8.96
C ARG A 31 16.65 -7.56 9.05
N PRO A 32 17.46 -7.69 10.11
CA PRO A 32 18.41 -8.80 10.22
C PRO A 32 17.74 -10.18 10.22
N HIS A 33 16.51 -10.27 10.71
CA HIS A 33 15.72 -11.50 10.66
C HIS A 33 15.21 -11.79 9.23
N LEU A 34 14.58 -10.80 8.60
CA LEU A 34 14.12 -10.87 7.20
C LEU A 34 15.23 -11.20 6.21
N GLN A 35 16.46 -10.76 6.46
CA GLN A 35 17.63 -11.08 5.63
C GLN A 35 18.04 -12.56 5.70
N LYS A 36 17.69 -13.26 6.78
CA LYS A 36 17.99 -14.70 6.97
C LYS A 36 16.88 -15.61 6.46
N LEU A 37 15.64 -15.11 6.40
CA LEU A 37 14.51 -15.85 5.86
C LEU A 37 14.57 -15.89 4.33
N ASP A 38 14.11 -17.01 3.77
CA ASP A 38 13.74 -17.06 2.36
C ASP A 38 12.53 -16.16 2.10
N PHE A 39 12.17 -16.02 0.82
CA PHE A 39 11.13 -15.10 0.41
C PHE A 39 9.75 -15.48 0.97
N HIS A 40 9.40 -16.77 0.96
CA HIS A 40 8.09 -17.25 1.39
C HIS A 40 7.92 -17.09 2.90
N GLU A 41 8.91 -17.52 3.70
CA GLU A 41 8.88 -17.34 5.14
C GLU A 41 9.01 -15.87 5.56
N GLY A 42 9.71 -15.06 4.76
CA GLY A 42 9.78 -13.62 4.93
C GLY A 42 8.42 -12.92 4.73
N LEU A 43 7.61 -13.37 3.77
CA LEU A 43 6.24 -12.88 3.59
C LEU A 43 5.33 -13.31 4.74
N LYS A 44 5.39 -14.56 5.19
CA LYS A 44 4.64 -15.00 6.39
C LYS A 44 4.99 -14.17 7.62
N PHE A 45 6.28 -13.97 7.87
CA PHE A 45 6.74 -13.09 8.94
C PHE A 45 6.12 -11.70 8.83
N MET A 46 6.04 -11.14 7.61
CA MET A 46 5.42 -9.83 7.45
C MET A 46 3.91 -9.81 7.66
N ILE A 47 3.20 -10.86 7.27
CA ILE A 47 1.76 -11.00 7.53
C ILE A 47 1.52 -10.95 9.06
N ASP A 48 2.29 -11.73 9.81
CA ASP A 48 2.19 -11.77 11.27
C ASP A 48 2.57 -10.45 11.92
N ALA A 49 3.70 -9.86 11.50
CA ALA A 49 4.15 -8.60 12.03
C ALA A 49 3.13 -7.48 11.78
N MET A 50 2.50 -7.44 10.60
CA MET A 50 1.46 -6.47 10.27
C MET A 50 0.17 -6.68 11.07
N LYS A 51 -0.20 -7.93 11.34
CA LYS A 51 -1.30 -8.28 12.23
C LYS A 51 -1.01 -7.83 13.66
N ASP A 52 0.19 -8.10 14.17
CA ASP A 52 0.58 -7.80 15.55
C ASP A 52 0.64 -6.29 15.83
N VAL A 53 1.06 -5.48 14.85
CA VAL A 53 0.99 -4.01 14.96
C VAL A 53 -0.42 -3.44 14.66
N GLY A 54 -1.40 -4.31 14.41
CA GLY A 54 -2.81 -3.93 14.23
C GLY A 54 -3.15 -3.30 12.88
N TYR A 55 -2.29 -3.44 11.86
CA TYR A 55 -2.51 -2.77 10.56
C TYR A 55 -3.83 -3.19 9.91
N PHE A 56 -4.13 -4.50 9.91
CA PHE A 56 -5.35 -5.04 9.31
C PHE A 56 -6.62 -4.57 10.04
N GLU A 57 -6.56 -4.47 11.36
CA GLU A 57 -7.67 -3.94 12.17
C GLU A 57 -7.87 -2.45 11.94
N VAL A 58 -6.80 -1.68 11.74
CA VAL A 58 -6.90 -0.27 11.34
C VAL A 58 -7.62 -0.16 10.01
N GLN A 59 -7.23 -0.93 8.98
CA GLN A 59 -7.93 -0.90 7.69
C GLN A 59 -9.42 -1.23 7.82
N ARG A 60 -9.75 -2.29 8.56
CA ARG A 60 -11.14 -2.68 8.87
C ARG A 60 -11.91 -1.57 9.56
N SER A 61 -11.30 -0.87 10.52
CA SER A 61 -11.98 0.19 11.28
C SER A 61 -12.41 1.36 10.39
N TRP A 62 -11.68 1.65 9.31
CA TRP A 62 -12.04 2.71 8.38
C TRP A 62 -13.18 2.35 7.42
N THR A 63 -13.50 1.07 7.26
CA THR A 63 -14.64 0.59 6.46
C THR A 63 -15.86 0.20 7.29
N ALA A 64 -15.78 0.34 8.62
CA ALA A 64 -16.85 -0.03 9.54
C ALA A 64 -18.13 0.78 9.31
N ALA A 65 -19.27 0.19 9.67
CA ALA A 65 -20.60 0.74 9.39
C ALA A 65 -20.88 2.07 10.13
N ASP A 66 -20.23 2.26 11.28
CA ASP A 66 -20.36 3.42 12.16
C ASP A 66 -19.44 4.59 11.80
N VAL A 67 -18.57 4.43 10.80
CA VAL A 67 -17.75 5.53 10.28
C VAL A 67 -18.66 6.64 9.74
N ASP A 68 -18.38 7.88 10.13
CA ASP A 68 -19.10 9.05 9.63
C ASP A 68 -18.76 9.31 8.15
N LYS A 69 -19.53 8.69 7.26
CA LYS A 69 -19.38 8.81 5.81
C LYS A 69 -19.57 10.24 5.29
N LYS A 70 -20.08 11.17 6.09
CA LYS A 70 -20.15 12.59 5.69
C LYS A 70 -18.78 13.26 5.82
N ASN A 71 -18.04 12.93 6.87
CA ASN A 71 -16.74 13.54 7.18
C ASN A 71 -15.53 12.64 6.86
N VAL A 72 -15.78 11.39 6.47
CA VAL A 72 -14.75 10.42 6.09
C VAL A 72 -15.02 9.87 4.70
N LYS A 73 -14.06 10.10 3.80
CA LYS A 73 -14.00 9.45 2.49
C LYS A 73 -12.81 8.50 2.42
N ILE A 74 -13.06 7.32 1.88
CA ILE A 74 -12.05 6.33 1.55
C ILE A 74 -11.61 6.57 0.11
N PHE A 75 -10.32 6.78 -0.06
CA PHE A 75 -9.63 6.84 -1.33
C PHE A 75 -8.83 5.56 -1.50
N ARG A 76 -8.64 5.07 -2.72
CA ARG A 76 -7.88 3.85 -2.98
C ARG A 76 -6.54 4.17 -3.61
N TYR A 77 -5.48 3.51 -3.14
CA TYR A 77 -4.15 3.61 -3.77
C TYR A 77 -4.21 3.15 -5.22
N GLU A 78 -5.07 2.18 -5.53
CA GLU A 78 -5.27 1.65 -6.88
C GLU A 78 -5.77 2.74 -7.84
N ASP A 79 -6.66 3.61 -7.39
CA ASP A 79 -7.13 4.76 -8.17
C ASP A 79 -6.00 5.77 -8.42
N LEU A 80 -5.17 6.03 -7.40
CA LEU A 80 -3.98 6.90 -7.52
C LEU A 80 -2.96 6.33 -8.52
N ALA A 81 -2.69 5.04 -8.45
CA ALA A 81 -1.74 4.37 -9.33
C ALA A 81 -2.23 4.30 -10.79
N ASN A 82 -3.55 4.19 -10.99
CA ASN A 82 -4.17 4.14 -12.31
C ASN A 82 -4.29 5.53 -12.95
N ASP A 83 -4.79 6.53 -12.21
CA ASP A 83 -4.93 7.90 -12.69
C ASP A 83 -4.72 8.91 -11.55
N ASN A 84 -3.46 9.31 -11.39
CA ASN A 84 -3.05 10.26 -10.37
C ASN A 84 -3.74 11.63 -10.49
N GLN A 85 -4.02 12.11 -11.72
CA GLN A 85 -4.63 13.43 -11.89
C GLN A 85 -6.10 13.40 -11.48
N LEU A 86 -6.86 12.38 -11.93
CA LEU A 86 -8.25 12.20 -11.52
C LEU A 86 -8.37 11.94 -10.01
N PHE A 87 -7.48 11.13 -9.45
CA PHE A 87 -7.41 10.88 -8.01
C PHE A 87 -7.22 12.17 -7.22
N LEU A 88 -6.19 12.97 -7.58
CA LEU A 88 -5.89 14.22 -6.89
C LEU A 88 -7.02 15.23 -7.04
N LYS A 89 -7.68 15.28 -8.21
CA LYS A 89 -8.84 16.14 -8.42
C LYS A 89 -9.97 15.76 -7.46
N ASN A 90 -10.32 14.48 -7.40
CA ASN A 90 -11.36 13.96 -6.50
C ASN A 90 -11.03 14.17 -5.01
N LEU A 91 -9.74 14.17 -4.65
CA LEU A 91 -9.25 14.47 -3.32
C LEU A 91 -9.40 15.97 -2.98
N PHE A 92 -8.97 16.84 -3.88
CA PHE A 92 -9.08 18.29 -3.70
C PHE A 92 -10.54 18.75 -3.63
N ASP A 93 -11.40 18.21 -4.51
CA ASP A 93 -12.84 18.46 -4.50
C ASP A 93 -13.46 18.03 -3.16
N TYR A 94 -13.09 16.87 -2.63
CA TYR A 94 -13.58 16.39 -1.33
C TYR A 94 -13.11 17.28 -0.16
N LEU A 95 -11.87 17.74 -0.19
CA LEU A 95 -11.30 18.62 0.83
C LEU A 95 -11.70 20.09 0.65
N ASN A 96 -12.48 20.42 -0.39
CA ASN A 96 -12.83 21.79 -0.79
C ASN A 96 -11.60 22.70 -1.00
N ILE A 97 -10.50 22.14 -1.50
CA ILE A 97 -9.27 22.88 -1.80
C ILE A 97 -9.38 23.44 -3.22
N LYS A 98 -9.32 24.77 -3.34
CA LYS A 98 -9.29 25.46 -4.62
C LYS A 98 -7.89 25.94 -4.93
N ILE A 99 -7.39 25.60 -6.12
CA ILE A 99 -6.12 26.11 -6.64
C ILE A 99 -6.24 26.41 -8.14
N PRO A 100 -5.38 27.28 -8.71
CA PRO A 100 -5.32 27.50 -10.16
C PRO A 100 -5.02 26.22 -10.94
N GLU A 101 -5.61 26.07 -12.12
CA GLU A 101 -5.51 24.85 -12.94
C GLU A 101 -4.07 24.54 -13.36
N ASP A 102 -3.30 25.56 -13.74
CA ASP A 102 -1.88 25.43 -14.10
C ASP A 102 -1.04 24.91 -12.92
N VAL A 103 -1.31 25.41 -11.72
CA VAL A 103 -0.67 24.94 -10.48
C VAL A 103 -1.09 23.50 -10.16
N PHE A 104 -2.36 23.15 -10.36
CA PHE A 104 -2.87 21.79 -10.15
C PHE A 104 -2.21 20.78 -11.11
N ILE A 105 -2.12 21.12 -12.39
CA ILE A 105 -1.46 20.28 -13.40
C ILE A 105 0.02 20.08 -13.04
N ALA A 106 0.73 21.15 -12.68
CA ALA A 106 2.14 21.06 -12.28
C ALA A 106 2.33 20.21 -11.00
N LEU A 107 1.39 20.30 -10.05
CA LEU A 107 1.40 19.46 -8.84
C LEU A 107 1.15 18.00 -9.20
N CYS A 108 0.15 17.71 -10.02
CA CYS A 108 -0.16 16.36 -10.47
C CYS A 108 1.07 15.74 -11.13
N ASP A 109 1.71 16.47 -12.06
CA ASP A 109 2.90 16.01 -12.74
C ASP A 109 4.05 15.70 -11.76
N ARG A 110 4.39 16.64 -10.87
CA ARG A 110 5.43 16.44 -9.84
C ARG A 110 5.20 15.20 -8.97
N HIS A 111 3.94 14.81 -8.76
CA HIS A 111 3.56 13.69 -7.90
C HIS A 111 3.30 12.37 -8.62
N LYS A 112 3.48 12.33 -9.95
CA LYS A 112 3.49 11.07 -10.71
C LYS A 112 4.61 10.13 -10.24
N PHE A 113 4.37 8.83 -10.38
CA PHE A 113 5.32 7.80 -9.99
C PHE A 113 6.67 7.98 -10.71
N GLU A 114 6.64 8.27 -12.01
CA GLU A 114 7.83 8.48 -12.83
C GLU A 114 8.71 9.58 -12.23
N ASN A 115 8.11 10.72 -11.89
CA ASN A 115 8.83 11.85 -11.30
C ASN A 115 9.31 11.57 -9.88
N LYS A 116 8.58 10.76 -9.10
CA LYS A 116 8.98 10.37 -7.74
C LYS A 116 10.02 9.25 -7.69
N SER A 117 10.09 8.43 -8.73
CA SER A 117 10.98 7.26 -8.81
C SER A 117 12.31 7.56 -9.50
N GLY A 118 12.50 8.78 -10.00
CA GLY A 118 13.69 9.19 -10.75
C GLY A 118 13.63 8.83 -12.23
N GLY A 119 12.43 8.78 -12.81
CA GLY A 119 12.18 8.51 -14.23
C GLY A 119 11.79 7.08 -14.57
N ARG A 120 11.57 6.20 -13.58
CA ARG A 120 11.14 4.82 -13.83
C ARG A 120 9.68 4.75 -14.27
N ASN A 121 9.40 3.89 -15.23
CA ASN A 121 8.02 3.63 -15.63
C ASN A 121 7.26 2.87 -14.53
N LEU A 122 5.94 3.04 -14.47
CA LEU A 122 5.09 2.22 -13.60
C LEU A 122 5.34 0.72 -13.87
N GLY A 123 5.59 -0.06 -12.82
CA GLY A 123 5.91 -1.49 -12.93
C GLY A 123 7.41 -1.81 -12.96
N GLU A 124 8.28 -0.83 -13.22
CA GLU A 124 9.74 -1.02 -13.20
C GLU A 124 10.26 -1.02 -11.76
N GLU A 125 10.88 -2.14 -11.35
CA GLU A 125 11.25 -2.39 -9.96
C GLU A 125 12.64 -1.86 -9.59
N ASN A 126 12.72 -1.24 -8.40
CA ASN A 126 13.97 -1.04 -7.69
C ASN A 126 13.79 -1.34 -6.19
N LEU A 127 14.40 -2.45 -5.74
CA LEU A 127 14.29 -2.94 -4.36
C LEU A 127 14.85 -1.95 -3.32
N ASN A 128 15.86 -1.16 -3.68
CA ASN A 128 16.55 -0.26 -2.77
C ASN A 128 15.91 1.14 -2.73
N HIS A 129 14.74 1.32 -3.34
CA HIS A 129 14.04 2.59 -3.40
C HIS A 129 12.69 2.53 -2.69
N HIS A 130 12.28 3.63 -2.06
CA HIS A 130 10.97 3.73 -1.42
C HIS A 130 9.83 3.54 -2.44
N TYR A 131 9.93 4.23 -3.58
CA TYR A 131 9.04 4.02 -4.73
C TYR A 131 9.46 2.78 -5.52
N ARG A 132 9.24 1.58 -4.97
CA ARG A 132 9.74 0.31 -5.53
C ARG A 132 9.25 0.05 -6.95
N LYS A 133 7.93 -0.04 -7.14
CA LYS A 133 7.30 -0.49 -8.40
C LYS A 133 6.11 0.37 -8.84
N GLY A 134 5.41 1.02 -7.92
CA GLY A 134 4.29 1.94 -8.22
C GLY A 134 2.98 1.27 -8.63
N ALA A 135 3.05 0.06 -9.20
CA ALA A 135 1.89 -0.70 -9.65
C ALA A 135 1.07 -1.33 -8.51
N SER A 136 -0.22 -1.54 -8.78
CA SER A 136 -1.16 -2.30 -7.95
C SER A 136 -1.33 -3.73 -8.49
N GLY A 137 -1.74 -4.66 -7.65
CA GLY A 137 -1.89 -6.08 -7.98
C GLY A 137 -0.56 -6.84 -8.05
N ASP A 138 0.54 -6.28 -7.53
CA ASP A 138 1.84 -6.95 -7.55
C ASP A 138 1.82 -8.21 -6.69
N TRP A 139 0.98 -8.27 -5.66
CA TRP A 139 0.79 -9.43 -4.80
C TRP A 139 0.55 -10.74 -5.55
N ILE A 140 -0.12 -10.71 -6.72
CA ILE A 140 -0.38 -11.88 -7.55
C ILE A 140 0.91 -12.58 -7.98
N ASN A 141 2.01 -11.82 -8.15
CA ASN A 141 3.30 -12.37 -8.55
C ASN A 141 4.08 -13.01 -7.39
N HIS A 142 3.63 -12.81 -6.13
CA HIS A 142 4.39 -13.20 -4.94
C HIS A 142 3.63 -14.17 -4.02
N PHE A 143 2.30 -14.15 -4.07
CA PHE A 143 1.43 -15.01 -3.27
C PHE A 143 1.09 -16.30 -4.02
N ASP A 144 1.72 -17.39 -3.61
CA ASP A 144 1.25 -18.73 -3.99
C ASP A 144 0.00 -19.14 -3.18
N SER A 145 -0.55 -20.31 -3.49
CA SER A 145 -1.77 -20.81 -2.83
C SER A 145 -1.60 -21.03 -1.33
N SER A 146 -0.38 -21.36 -0.87
CA SER A 146 -0.05 -21.53 0.54
C SER A 146 -0.11 -20.19 1.27
N LEU A 147 0.53 -19.15 0.72
CA LEU A 147 0.49 -17.80 1.28
C LEU A 147 -0.90 -17.17 1.25
N GLN A 148 -1.68 -17.41 0.19
CA GLN A 148 -3.07 -16.93 0.14
C GLN A 148 -3.92 -17.56 1.25
N THR A 149 -3.78 -18.87 1.44
CA THR A 149 -4.46 -19.60 2.52
C THR A 149 -4.04 -19.06 3.88
N TYR A 150 -2.73 -18.93 4.12
CA TYR A 150 -2.20 -18.40 5.37
C TYR A 150 -2.65 -16.96 5.65
N PHE A 151 -2.63 -16.09 4.64
CA PHE A 151 -3.10 -14.72 4.75
C PHE A 151 -4.59 -14.66 5.10
N LYS A 152 -5.43 -15.50 4.49
CA LYS A 152 -6.85 -15.62 4.79
C LYS A 152 -7.08 -16.14 6.21
N GLU A 153 -6.30 -17.12 6.68
CA GLU A 153 -6.38 -17.60 8.06
C GLU A 153 -6.08 -16.49 9.08
N VAL A 154 -5.05 -15.67 8.80
CA VAL A 154 -4.66 -14.55 9.67
C VAL A 154 -5.68 -13.41 9.65
N THR A 155 -6.17 -13.03 8.46
CA THR A 155 -6.96 -11.81 8.26
C THR A 155 -8.47 -12.05 8.18
N LYS A 156 -8.90 -13.32 8.09
CA LYS A 156 -10.29 -13.76 7.99
C LYS A 156 -10.99 -13.15 6.76
N ASP A 157 -12.04 -12.38 7.00
CA ASP A 157 -12.92 -11.74 6.02
C ASP A 157 -12.43 -10.35 5.57
N LEU A 158 -11.19 -9.97 5.90
CA LEU A 158 -10.68 -8.62 5.64
C LEU A 158 -10.75 -8.24 4.16
N VAL A 159 -10.28 -9.12 3.26
CA VAL A 159 -10.24 -8.84 1.81
C VAL A 159 -11.65 -8.50 1.29
N GLU A 160 -12.64 -9.28 1.70
CA GLU A 160 -14.05 -9.11 1.34
C GLU A 160 -14.62 -7.80 1.90
N ILE A 161 -14.37 -7.50 3.19
CA ILE A 161 -14.84 -6.27 3.85
C ILE A 161 -14.25 -5.01 3.23
N LEU A 162 -13.01 -5.08 2.76
CA LEU A 162 -12.35 -3.98 2.07
C LEU A 162 -12.81 -3.85 0.60
N GLY A 163 -13.58 -4.82 0.10
CA GLY A 163 -14.16 -4.83 -1.24
C GLY A 163 -13.16 -5.24 -2.32
N TYR A 164 -12.16 -6.05 -1.98
CA TYR A 164 -11.24 -6.68 -2.93
C TYR A 164 -11.73 -8.09 -3.25
N SER A 165 -11.38 -8.60 -4.44
CA SER A 165 -11.64 -10.00 -4.83
C SER A 165 -10.54 -10.91 -4.29
N GLU A 166 -10.88 -12.18 -4.01
CA GLU A 166 -9.89 -13.23 -3.76
C GLU A 166 -8.97 -13.42 -4.97
#